data_AF-A0A3D2HCQ6-F1
#
_entry.id   AF-A0A3D2HCQ6-F1
#
_cell.length_a   1.000
_cell.length_b   1.000
_cell.length_c   1.000
_cell.angle_alpha   90.00
_cell.angle_beta   90.00
_cell.angle_gamma   90.00
#
_symmetry.space_group_name_H-M   'P 1'
#
loop_
_entity.id
_entity.type
_entity.pdbx_description
1 polymer ?
#
loop_
_entity_poly.entity_id
_entity_poly.type
_entity_poly.pdbx_seq_one_letter_code
_entity_poly.pdbx_strand_id
1 'polypeptide(L)'
;MKKGKPLCMHNSTMPLAKQEIHQVRAVATILPESNRIVGRRLSSGVCHFINMRKAIMLKTILLALLIMPAITACESPAGPRFQNVRSYSEGLASVQISNGRWGFMNERQQWVIQPRFEDTREFQGGRAAVRQNGKWGFINKRGEWL
;
A
#
# COMPACT_ATOMS: atom_id res chain seq x y z
N MET A 1 -22.95 -37.80 34.58
CA MET A 1 -21.61 -37.18 34.44
C MET A 1 -21.32 -36.95 32.97
N LYS A 2 -20.88 -35.73 32.65
CA LYS A 2 -20.91 -35.11 31.32
C LYS A 2 -19.87 -35.73 30.36
N LYS A 3 -20.32 -36.28 29.22
CA LYS A 3 -19.46 -36.48 28.05
C LYS A 3 -19.53 -35.21 27.19
N GLY A 4 -18.45 -34.43 27.22
CA GLY A 4 -18.28 -33.22 26.41
C GLY A 4 -18.14 -33.60 24.93
N LYS A 5 -19.04 -33.07 24.12
CA LYS A 5 -18.94 -33.07 22.65
C LYS A 5 -17.94 -31.98 22.25
N PRO A 6 -16.93 -32.21 21.41
CA PRO A 6 -16.15 -31.11 20.88
C PRO A 6 -16.99 -30.34 19.84
N LEU A 7 -17.14 -29.04 20.12
CA LEU A 7 -17.78 -28.03 19.31
C LEU A 7 -17.24 -28.04 17.87
N CYS A 8 -18.17 -28.00 16.92
CA CYS A 8 -17.91 -27.52 15.57
C CYS A 8 -17.47 -26.05 15.67
N MET A 9 -16.22 -25.75 15.32
CA MET A 9 -15.77 -24.37 15.12
C MET A 9 -16.20 -23.94 13.73
N HIS A 10 -17.31 -23.20 13.69
CA HIS A 10 -17.85 -22.54 12.52
C HIS A 10 -16.85 -21.46 12.08
N ASN A 11 -16.32 -21.62 10.87
CA ASN A 11 -15.59 -20.58 10.16
C ASN A 11 -16.47 -19.33 10.11
N SER A 12 -16.04 -18.26 10.77
CA SER A 12 -16.71 -16.96 10.71
C SER A 12 -16.38 -16.28 9.39
N THR A 13 -17.01 -16.76 8.31
CA THR A 13 -17.17 -16.00 7.08
C THR A 13 -18.37 -15.09 7.29
N MET A 14 -18.14 -13.84 7.69
CA MET A 14 -19.21 -12.85 7.70
C MET A 14 -19.66 -12.56 6.24
N PRO A 15 -20.96 -12.64 5.95
CA PRO A 15 -21.51 -12.31 4.64
C PRO A 15 -21.80 -10.80 4.61
N LEU A 16 -21.12 -10.07 3.74
CA LEU A 16 -21.53 -8.70 3.42
C LEU A 16 -21.91 -8.62 1.94
N ALA A 17 -23.22 -8.45 1.75
CA ALA A 17 -23.88 -7.83 0.62
C ALA A 17 -23.62 -8.43 -0.79
N LYS A 18 -24.55 -9.30 -1.21
CA LYS A 18 -25.08 -9.29 -2.58
C LYS A 18 -25.74 -7.92 -2.85
N GLN A 19 -25.80 -7.56 -4.14
CA GLN A 19 -26.21 -6.26 -4.72
C GLN A 19 -25.06 -5.26 -4.64
N GLU A 20 -24.28 -5.02 -5.70
CA GLU A 20 -24.74 -4.42 -6.95
C GLU A 20 -23.96 -4.95 -8.16
N ILE A 21 -24.56 -5.81 -8.99
CA ILE A 21 -24.09 -6.11 -10.36
C ILE A 21 -25.25 -5.93 -11.31
N HIS A 22 -25.80 -4.71 -11.38
CA HIS A 22 -26.86 -4.40 -12.34
C HIS A 22 -26.82 -2.96 -12.92
N GLN A 23 -25.66 -2.29 -12.90
CA GLN A 23 -25.52 -0.95 -13.48
C GLN A 23 -24.36 -0.80 -14.49
N VAL A 24 -23.80 -1.89 -15.01
CA VAL A 24 -22.72 -1.83 -16.05
C VAL A 24 -23.22 -2.26 -17.44
N ARG A 25 -24.53 -2.38 -17.65
CA ARG A 25 -25.13 -2.67 -18.98
C ARG A 25 -25.91 -1.52 -19.62
N ALA A 26 -25.79 -0.31 -19.09
CA ALA A 26 -26.53 0.86 -19.58
C ALA A 26 -25.63 2.02 -20.05
N VAL A 27 -24.43 1.74 -20.56
CA VAL A 27 -23.54 2.79 -21.14
C VAL A 27 -23.05 2.38 -22.54
N ALA A 28 -23.92 1.74 -23.33
CA ALA A 28 -23.64 1.42 -24.73
C ALA A 28 -24.72 1.95 -25.70
N THR A 29 -25.56 2.89 -25.26
CA THR A 29 -26.67 3.39 -26.10
C THR A 29 -26.88 4.89 -25.93
N ILE A 30 -25.82 5.68 -26.11
CA ILE A 30 -25.96 7.09 -26.52
C ILE A 30 -24.89 7.35 -27.58
N LEU A 31 -25.03 6.68 -28.72
CA LEU A 31 -24.54 7.24 -29.98
C LEU A 31 -25.54 8.34 -30.35
N PRO A 32 -25.16 9.62 -30.43
CA PRO A 32 -26.01 10.60 -31.07
C PRO A 32 -26.07 10.26 -32.57
N GLU A 33 -27.21 9.72 -33.01
CA GLU A 33 -27.67 9.85 -34.39
C GLU A 33 -27.76 11.34 -34.72
N SER A 34 -26.70 11.89 -35.28
CA SER A 34 -26.71 13.23 -35.86
C SER A 34 -25.75 13.26 -37.06
N ASN A 35 -25.96 12.34 -38.01
CA ASN A 35 -25.42 12.46 -39.36
C ASN A 35 -26.56 12.54 -40.36
N ARG A 36 -27.46 13.51 -40.15
CA ARG A 36 -28.44 13.94 -41.14
C ARG A 36 -28.82 15.41 -40.97
N ILE A 37 -27.81 16.28 -40.88
CA ILE A 37 -28.02 17.71 -41.21
C ILE A 37 -27.47 17.93 -42.60
N VAL A 38 -28.39 17.81 -43.56
CA VAL A 38 -28.56 18.62 -44.77
C VAL A 38 -27.36 19.48 -45.13
N GLY A 39 -26.80 19.25 -46.32
CA GLY A 39 -25.82 20.11 -46.95
C GLY A 39 -26.24 21.58 -46.92
N ARG A 40 -25.55 22.36 -46.09
CA ARG A 40 -25.46 23.81 -46.18
C ARG A 40 -23.99 24.17 -46.03
N ARG A 41 -23.43 24.87 -47.03
CA ARG A 41 -22.09 25.45 -46.98
C ARG A 41 -21.96 26.28 -45.70
N LEU A 42 -21.20 25.79 -44.73
CA LEU A 42 -20.74 26.60 -43.60
C LEU A 42 -19.61 27.49 -44.13
N SER A 43 -19.72 28.81 -43.91
CA SER A 43 -18.68 29.75 -44.30
C SER A 43 -17.36 29.43 -43.60
N SER A 44 -16.26 29.80 -44.25
CA SER A 44 -14.86 29.52 -43.85
C SER A 44 -14.49 29.91 -42.41
N GLY A 45 -15.30 30.74 -41.74
CA GLY A 45 -15.09 31.13 -40.34
C GLY A 45 -15.40 30.05 -39.31
N VAL A 46 -16.36 29.15 -39.56
CA VAL A 46 -16.77 28.13 -38.57
C VAL A 46 -15.81 26.93 -38.58
N CYS A 47 -15.24 26.58 -39.74
CA CYS A 47 -14.23 25.52 -39.87
C CYS A 47 -12.91 25.89 -39.16
N HIS A 48 -12.53 27.17 -39.20
CA HIS A 48 -11.40 27.71 -38.43
C HIS A 48 -11.60 27.54 -36.92
N PHE A 49 -12.83 27.70 -36.42
CA PHE A 49 -13.14 27.61 -35.00
C PHE A 49 -13.19 26.16 -34.49
N ILE A 50 -13.69 25.22 -35.30
CA ILE A 50 -13.73 23.79 -34.95
C ILE A 50 -12.31 23.19 -34.96
N ASN A 51 -11.48 23.57 -35.94
CA ASN A 51 -10.08 23.15 -36.00
C ASN A 51 -9.20 23.87 -34.97
N MET A 52 -9.49 25.14 -34.64
CA MET A 52 -8.83 25.81 -33.51
C MET A 52 -9.19 25.17 -32.18
N ARG A 53 -10.46 24.82 -31.93
CA ARG A 53 -10.86 24.14 -30.68
C ARG A 53 -10.18 22.80 -30.51
N LYS A 54 -10.00 22.01 -31.58
CA LYS A 54 -9.22 20.76 -31.53
C LYS A 54 -7.73 21.01 -31.25
N ALA A 55 -7.13 22.02 -31.88
CA ALA A 55 -5.73 22.38 -31.66
C ALA A 55 -5.48 23.00 -30.27
N ILE A 56 -6.43 23.75 -29.74
CA ILE A 56 -6.40 24.33 -28.38
C ILE A 56 -6.57 23.23 -27.33
N MET A 57 -7.54 22.32 -27.53
CA MET A 57 -7.75 21.17 -26.63
C MET A 57 -6.56 20.20 -26.66
N LEU A 58 -5.93 19.98 -27.83
CA LEU A 58 -4.73 19.14 -27.94
C LEU A 58 -3.51 19.80 -27.28
N LYS A 59 -3.34 21.13 -27.40
CA LYS A 59 -2.24 21.86 -26.76
C LYS A 59 -2.40 21.93 -25.23
N THR A 60 -3.61 22.08 -24.71
CA THR A 60 -3.84 22.06 -23.26
C THR A 60 -3.63 20.65 -22.67
N ILE A 61 -4.02 19.59 -23.40
CA ILE A 61 -3.72 18.21 -23.01
C ILE A 61 -2.20 17.94 -23.04
N LEU A 62 -1.49 18.40 -24.07
CA LEU A 62 -0.02 18.26 -24.16
C LEU A 62 0.70 19.04 -23.05
N LEU A 63 0.24 20.25 -22.73
CA LEU A 63 0.77 21.07 -21.64
C LEU A 63 0.50 20.43 -20.27
N ALA A 64 -0.70 19.87 -20.05
CA ALA A 64 -1.04 19.14 -18.83
C ALA A 64 -0.20 17.86 -18.65
N LEU A 65 0.13 17.16 -19.73
CA LEU A 65 1.02 15.97 -19.70
C LEU A 65 2.48 16.33 -19.38
N LEU A 66 2.95 17.52 -19.76
CA LEU A 66 4.30 18.01 -19.42
C LEU A 66 4.40 18.53 -17.98
N ILE A 67 3.30 19.00 -17.39
CA ILE A 67 3.24 19.51 -16.01
C ILE A 67 2.94 18.36 -15.00
N MET A 68 2.51 17.19 -15.48
CA MET A 68 2.20 16.00 -14.67
C MET A 68 3.32 14.94 -14.66
N PRO A 69 4.53 15.23 -14.15
CA PRO A 69 5.32 14.18 -13.52
C PRO A 69 5.52 14.40 -12.00
N ALA A 70 4.98 15.48 -11.41
CA ALA A 70 5.22 15.80 -9.99
C ALA A 70 4.10 15.42 -9.01
N ILE A 71 2.95 14.91 -9.48
CA ILE A 71 1.80 14.60 -8.60
C ILE A 71 1.53 13.09 -8.48
N THR A 72 2.10 12.26 -9.34
CA THR A 72 1.90 10.79 -9.27
C THR A 72 3.08 10.11 -8.62
N ALA A 73 3.17 10.25 -7.29
CA ALA A 73 3.55 9.18 -6.38
C ALA A 73 3.46 9.70 -4.94
N CYS A 74 2.24 9.87 -4.44
CA CYS A 74 2.00 9.43 -3.07
C CYS A 74 1.54 7.97 -3.15
N GLU A 75 2.34 7.11 -3.79
CA GLU A 75 2.35 5.71 -3.39
C GLU A 75 2.87 5.76 -1.96
N SER A 76 1.95 5.80 -0.98
CA SER A 76 2.32 5.53 0.40
C SER A 76 3.03 4.19 0.35
N PRO A 77 4.37 4.12 0.53
CA PRO A 77 4.98 2.82 0.67
C PRO A 77 4.31 2.25 1.90
N ALA A 78 3.61 1.14 1.76
CA ALA A 78 3.10 0.41 2.90
C ALA A 78 4.34 0.06 3.74
N GLY A 79 4.64 0.92 4.70
CA GLY A 79 5.83 0.78 5.53
C GLY A 79 5.80 -0.58 6.20
N PRO A 80 6.96 -1.11 6.62
CA PRO A 80 6.99 -2.37 7.34
C PRO A 80 6.00 -2.31 8.51
N ARG A 81 4.96 -3.15 8.45
CA ARG A 81 3.97 -3.24 9.53
C ARG A 81 4.64 -3.87 10.73
N PHE A 82 4.85 -3.05 11.77
CA PHE A 82 5.33 -3.50 13.07
C PHE A 82 4.17 -4.12 13.84
N GLN A 83 4.37 -5.34 14.36
CA GLN A 83 3.36 -6.00 15.20
C GLN A 83 3.57 -5.66 16.67
N ASN A 84 4.82 -5.71 17.13
CA ASN A 84 5.20 -5.45 18.51
C ASN A 84 6.48 -4.63 18.57
N VAL A 85 6.54 -3.72 19.54
CA VAL A 85 7.71 -2.90 19.85
C VAL A 85 7.96 -3.07 21.35
N ARG A 86 9.18 -3.46 21.74
CA ARG A 86 9.60 -3.42 23.15
C ARG A 86 10.21 -2.06 23.47
N SER A 87 10.41 -1.80 24.75
CA SER A 87 10.95 -0.53 25.25
C SER A 87 12.30 -0.22 24.60
N TYR A 88 12.56 1.08 24.41
CA TYR A 88 13.89 1.53 24.07
C TYR A 88 14.82 1.32 25.25
N SER A 89 15.96 0.68 25.01
CA SER A 89 17.05 0.59 25.97
C SER A 89 18.37 0.86 25.26
N GLU A 90 19.18 1.73 25.88
CA GLU A 90 20.47 2.16 25.35
C GLU A 90 20.47 2.64 23.88
N GLY A 91 19.38 3.33 23.49
CA GLY A 91 19.19 3.90 22.15
C GLY A 91 18.67 2.92 21.09
N LEU A 92 18.32 1.68 21.47
CA LEU A 92 17.77 0.67 20.57
C LEU A 92 16.46 0.10 21.11
N ALA A 93 15.48 -0.11 20.23
CA ALA A 93 14.26 -0.85 20.53
C ALA A 93 14.21 -2.15 19.73
N SER A 94 13.78 -3.24 20.36
CA SER A 94 13.50 -4.48 19.63
C SER A 94 12.12 -4.39 18.99
N VAL A 95 12.03 -4.65 17.70
CA VAL A 95 10.78 -4.55 16.94
C VAL A 95 10.52 -5.84 16.18
N GLN A 96 9.27 -6.30 16.25
CA GLN A 96 8.77 -7.46 15.53
C GLN A 96 8.06 -7.03 14.25
N ILE A 97 8.47 -7.61 13.13
CA ILE A 97 7.80 -7.43 11.83
C ILE A 97 6.73 -8.50 11.61
N SER A 98 5.93 -8.33 10.54
CA SER A 98 4.75 -9.15 10.25
C SER A 98 4.99 -10.67 10.15
N ASN A 99 6.20 -11.11 9.83
CA ASN A 99 6.57 -12.53 9.78
C ASN A 99 6.97 -13.13 11.14
N GLY A 100 6.81 -12.37 12.23
CA GLY A 100 7.15 -12.79 13.58
C GLY A 100 8.63 -12.64 13.95
N ARG A 101 9.49 -12.18 13.02
CA ARG A 101 10.92 -11.99 13.28
C ARG A 101 11.21 -10.67 13.99
N TRP A 102 12.20 -10.71 14.85
CA TRP A 102 12.65 -9.59 15.66
C TRP A 102 13.97 -9.03 15.15
N GLY A 103 14.06 -7.71 15.13
CA GLY A 103 15.28 -6.94 14.88
C GLY A 103 15.38 -5.76 15.84
N PHE A 104 16.38 -4.91 15.64
CA PHE A 104 16.61 -3.72 16.46
C PHE A 104 16.65 -2.46 15.61
N MET A 105 15.90 -1.43 16.04
CA MET A 105 15.87 -0.12 15.42
C MET A 105 16.38 0.95 16.37
N ASN A 106 16.98 1.99 15.78
CA ASN A 106 17.30 3.22 16.50
C ASN A 106 16.07 4.14 16.61
N GLU A 107 16.20 5.24 17.34
CA GLU A 107 15.16 6.26 17.51
C GLU A 107 14.72 6.92 16.20
N ARG A 108 15.56 6.85 15.15
CA ARG A 108 15.25 7.34 13.81
C ARG A 108 14.48 6.32 12.97
N GLN A 109 14.01 5.23 13.57
CA GLN A 109 13.32 4.12 12.92
C GLN A 109 14.15 3.46 11.81
N GLN A 110 15.48 3.49 11.95
CA GLN A 110 16.40 2.82 11.04
C GLN A 110 16.83 1.50 11.66
N TRP A 111 16.84 0.44 10.86
CA TRP A 111 17.32 -0.87 11.27
C TRP A 111 18.83 -0.81 11.56
N VAL A 112 19.18 -1.01 12.82
CA VAL A 112 20.58 -1.23 13.23
C VAL A 112 20.92 -2.72 13.10
N ILE A 113 19.95 -3.59 13.45
CA ILE A 113 20.06 -5.02 13.26
C ILE A 113 18.78 -5.49 12.57
N GLN A 114 18.91 -6.02 11.35
CA GLN A 114 17.75 -6.47 10.58
C GLN A 114 16.97 -7.58 11.30
N PRO A 115 15.65 -7.66 11.10
CA PRO A 115 14.80 -8.64 11.76
C PRO A 115 15.12 -10.07 11.30
N ARG A 116 15.89 -10.79 12.12
CA ARG A 116 16.37 -12.15 11.83
C ARG A 116 16.32 -13.07 13.04
N PHE A 117 15.80 -12.61 14.18
CA PHE A 117 15.70 -13.44 15.38
C PHE A 117 14.28 -13.94 15.57
N GLU A 118 14.13 -15.10 16.21
CA GLU A 118 12.83 -15.62 16.60
C GLU A 118 12.27 -14.87 17.81
N ASP A 119 13.16 -14.42 18.68
CA ASP A 119 12.83 -13.62 19.86
C ASP A 119 14.05 -12.80 20.29
N THR A 120 13.81 -11.75 21.07
CA THR A 120 14.84 -10.83 21.57
C THR A 120 14.52 -10.37 22.98
N ARG A 121 15.51 -9.83 23.68
CA ARG A 121 15.34 -9.01 24.88
C ARG A 121 15.96 -7.64 24.62
N GLU A 122 15.61 -6.68 25.47
CA GLU A 122 16.15 -5.33 25.43
C GLU A 122 17.67 -5.34 25.67
N PHE A 123 18.37 -4.34 25.14
CA PHE A 123 19.80 -4.16 25.40
C PHE A 123 20.03 -3.81 26.87
N GLN A 124 20.97 -4.48 27.52
CA GLN A 124 21.42 -4.19 28.87
C GLN A 124 22.93 -4.45 29.00
N GLY A 125 23.68 -3.46 29.46
CA GLY A 125 25.15 -3.54 29.56
C GLY A 125 25.81 -3.73 28.19
N GLY A 126 25.28 -3.12 27.13
CA GLY A 126 25.85 -3.19 25.77
C GLY A 126 25.61 -4.50 25.02
N ARG A 127 24.83 -5.43 25.57
CA ARG A 127 24.44 -6.70 24.93
C ARG A 127 22.94 -6.95 25.02
N ALA A 128 22.41 -7.75 24.10
CA ALA A 128 21.02 -8.19 24.12
C ALA A 128 20.96 -9.72 24.00
N ALA A 129 20.03 -10.35 24.73
CA ALA A 129 19.75 -11.77 24.55
C ALA A 129 18.83 -11.95 23.33
N VAL A 130 19.19 -12.87 22.44
CA VAL A 130 18.41 -13.17 21.22
C VAL A 130 18.25 -14.67 21.03
N ARG A 131 17.14 -15.07 20.42
CA ARG A 131 16.85 -16.46 20.10
C ARG A 131 17.00 -16.73 18.60
N GLN A 132 17.82 -17.71 18.26
CA GLN A 132 18.00 -18.18 16.89
C GLN A 132 18.15 -19.70 16.87
N ASN A 133 17.46 -20.37 15.95
CA ASN A 133 17.44 -21.83 15.83
C ASN A 133 17.06 -22.50 17.15
N GLY A 134 16.08 -21.93 17.86
CA GLY A 134 15.62 -22.41 19.17
C GLY A 134 16.59 -22.21 20.35
N LYS A 135 17.77 -21.62 20.15
CA LYS A 135 18.77 -21.38 21.21
C LYS A 135 18.89 -19.91 21.54
N TRP A 136 19.13 -19.60 22.82
CA TRP A 136 19.43 -18.25 23.29
C TRP A 136 20.94 -18.02 23.29
N GLY A 137 21.34 -16.82 22.90
CA GLY A 137 22.70 -16.31 23.08
C GLY A 137 22.70 -14.79 23.13
N PHE A 138 23.89 -14.19 23.19
CA PHE A 138 24.04 -12.74 23.30
C PHE A 138 24.62 -12.15 22.03
N ILE A 139 24.15 -10.95 21.70
CA ILE A 139 24.74 -10.12 20.65
C ILE A 139 25.10 -8.75 21.18
N ASN A 140 26.11 -8.13 20.57
CA ASN A 140 26.43 -6.72 20.81
C ASN A 140 25.55 -5.78 19.96
N LYS A 141 25.73 -4.45 20.12
CA LYS A 141 24.96 -3.42 19.39
C LYS A 141 25.17 -3.43 17.87
N ARG A 142 26.23 -4.08 17.37
CA ARG A 142 26.48 -4.30 15.94
C ARG A 142 25.78 -5.56 15.41
N GLY A 143 25.18 -6.36 16.30
CA GLY A 143 24.55 -7.63 15.95
C GLY A 143 25.54 -8.79 15.81
N GLU A 144 26.76 -8.66 16.34
CA GLU A 144 27.76 -9.73 16.38
C GLU A 144 27.53 -10.59 17.62
N TRP A 145 27.70 -11.91 17.50
CA TRP A 145 27.57 -12.85 18.61
C TRP A 145 28.73 -12.70 19.61
N LEU A 146 28.41 -12.85 20.89
CA LEU A 146 29.35 -12.84 22.02
C LEU A 146 29.57 -14.25 22.59
#